data_AF-A0AAV0F814-F1
#
_entry.id   AF-A0AAV0F814-F1
#
_cell.length_a   1.000
_cell.length_b   1.000
_cell.length_c   1.000
_cell.angle_alpha   90.00
_cell.angle_beta   90.00
_cell.angle_gamma   90.00
#
_symmetry.space_group_name_H-M   'P 1'
#
loop_
_entity.id
_entity.type
_entity.pdbx_description
1 polymer ?
#
loop_
_entity_poly.entity_id
_entity_poly.type
_entity_poly.pdbx_seq_one_letter_code
_entity_poly.pdbx_strand_id
1 'polypeptide(L)'
;MTEAMIRKKPGMVSVKDMPLLQDGPPPGGFAPVRFARRIPNTGPSAMAIFLTAFGAFSWGMYQVGQGNKKRRVIKEEKYAARRAILPMLQAEEDQRFVKEWRKYVEEEARIMKDVPGWKVGESVYNSGRWMPPSTGELRPDVW
;
A
#
# COMPACT_ATOMS: atom_id res chain seq x y z
N MET A 1 29.44 60.49 64.42
CA MET A 1 29.34 61.96 64.22
C MET A 1 29.97 62.44 62.91
N THR A 2 30.76 61.64 62.18
CA THR A 2 31.44 62.05 60.92
C THR A 2 30.56 61.96 59.66
N GLU A 3 29.57 61.06 59.64
CA GLU A 3 28.71 60.88 58.46
C GLU A 3 27.89 62.13 58.10
N ALA A 4 27.51 62.93 59.09
CA ALA A 4 26.79 64.19 58.90
C ALA A 4 27.64 65.26 58.18
N MET A 5 28.97 65.16 58.25
CA MET A 5 29.88 66.02 57.50
C MET A 5 30.11 65.49 56.07
N ILE A 6 30.13 64.17 55.88
CA ILE A 6 30.38 63.51 54.59
C ILE A 6 29.15 63.61 53.67
N ARG A 7 27.95 63.34 54.19
CA ARG A 7 26.67 63.39 53.46
C ARG A 7 25.96 64.72 53.65
N LYS A 8 26.72 65.82 53.69
CA LYS A 8 26.13 67.14 53.95
C LYS A 8 25.43 67.67 52.70
N LYS A 9 24.15 68.04 52.83
CA LYS A 9 23.41 68.79 51.80
C LYS A 9 23.24 70.25 52.23
N PRO A 10 23.44 71.25 51.34
CA PRO A 10 23.16 72.65 51.64
C PRO A 10 21.69 72.83 52.08
N GLY A 11 21.47 73.51 53.21
CA GLY A 11 20.12 73.76 53.77
C GLY A 11 19.57 72.66 54.70
N MET A 12 20.37 71.66 55.07
CA MET A 12 19.98 70.62 56.04
C MET A 12 19.86 71.19 57.46
N VAL A 13 18.68 71.07 58.07
CA VAL A 13 18.40 71.55 59.45
C VAL A 13 18.52 70.42 60.47
N SER A 14 18.30 69.17 60.04
CA SER A 14 18.37 67.98 60.89
C SER A 14 19.18 66.86 60.22
N VAL A 15 19.78 66.00 61.05
CA VAL A 15 20.47 64.77 60.60
C VAL A 15 19.53 63.84 59.82
N LYS A 16 18.21 63.96 60.00
CA LYS A 16 17.22 63.15 59.25
C LYS A 16 17.15 63.50 57.75
N ASP A 17 17.56 64.71 57.35
CA ASP A 17 17.47 65.16 55.95
C ASP A 17 18.74 64.85 55.14
N MET A 18 19.61 64.00 55.67
CA MET A 18 20.81 63.54 54.95
C MET A 18 20.41 62.81 53.66
N PRO A 19 21.04 63.12 52.51
CA PRO A 19 20.78 62.45 51.25
C PRO A 19 21.22 60.98 51.34
N LEU A 20 20.30 60.09 51.00
CA LEU A 20 20.54 58.66 50.84
C LEU A 20 20.23 58.28 49.40
N LEU A 21 21.28 58.12 48.59
CA LEU A 21 21.18 57.58 47.24
C LEU A 21 21.60 56.11 47.31
N GLN A 22 20.63 55.20 47.27
CA GLN A 22 20.85 53.76 47.21
C GLN A 22 20.43 53.23 45.84
N ASP A 23 21.08 52.15 45.40
CA ASP A 23 20.64 51.42 44.23
C ASP A 23 19.30 50.76 44.52
N GLY A 24 18.35 50.92 43.60
CA GLY A 24 16.96 50.55 43.80
C GLY A 24 16.21 50.52 42.47
N PRO A 25 15.03 49.89 42.43
CA PRO A 25 14.23 49.89 41.22
C PRO A 25 13.87 51.34 40.84
N PRO A 26 13.75 51.64 39.54
CA PRO A 26 13.27 52.94 39.10
C PRO A 26 11.88 53.20 39.69
N PRO A 27 11.49 54.47 39.88
CA PRO A 27 10.13 54.81 40.32
C PRO A 27 9.12 54.24 39.31
N GLY A 28 8.34 53.25 39.73
CA GLY A 28 7.41 52.48 38.87
C GLY A 28 7.78 51.00 38.66
N GLY A 29 8.97 50.56 39.08
CA GLY A 29 9.40 49.16 39.00
C GLY A 29 9.82 48.72 37.59
N PHE A 30 10.19 47.44 37.46
CA PHE A 30 10.56 46.83 36.17
C PHE A 30 9.34 46.27 35.43
N ALA A 31 9.49 46.04 34.13
CA ALA A 31 8.46 45.40 33.32
C ALA A 31 8.08 44.02 33.92
N PRO A 32 6.79 43.62 33.83
CA PRO A 32 6.33 42.37 34.41
C PRO A 32 6.99 41.17 33.72
N VAL A 33 7.86 40.48 34.45
CA VAL A 33 8.49 39.24 33.97
C VAL A 33 7.45 38.13 33.99
N ARG A 34 7.21 37.51 32.84
CA ARG A 34 6.29 36.38 32.73
C ARG A 34 6.97 35.09 33.19
N PHE A 35 6.48 34.50 34.27
CA PHE A 35 6.99 33.24 34.84
C PHE A 35 6.09 32.03 34.55
N ALA A 36 4.82 32.25 34.17
CA ALA A 36 3.87 31.17 33.93
C ALA A 36 4.06 30.50 32.56
N ARG A 37 4.00 29.17 32.54
CA ARG A 37 3.98 28.37 31.30
C ARG A 37 2.71 28.63 30.51
N ARG A 38 2.83 28.97 29.23
CA ARG A 38 1.72 29.02 28.28
C ARG A 38 2.04 28.17 27.06
N ILE A 39 1.40 27.02 26.95
CA ILE A 39 1.47 26.18 25.75
C ILE A 39 0.15 26.34 25.00
N PRO A 40 0.18 26.85 23.76
CA PRO A 40 -1.02 26.94 22.94
C PRO A 40 -1.39 25.54 22.42
N ASN A 41 -2.63 25.13 22.65
CA ASN A 41 -3.21 23.91 22.06
C ASN A 41 -4.01 24.26 20.80
N THR A 42 -3.37 24.92 19.83
CA THR A 42 -4.00 25.40 18.59
C THR A 42 -4.13 24.32 17.51
N GLY A 43 -4.25 23.05 17.90
CA GLY A 43 -4.50 21.95 16.98
C GLY A 43 -5.97 21.87 16.53
N PRO A 44 -6.25 21.14 15.44
CA PRO A 44 -7.64 20.88 15.04
C PRO A 44 -8.38 20.14 16.15
N SER A 45 -9.67 20.46 16.31
CA SER A 45 -10.51 19.78 17.30
C SER A 45 -10.63 18.29 16.98
N ALA A 46 -10.92 17.47 18.00
CA ALA A 46 -11.10 16.02 17.82
C ALA A 46 -12.11 15.69 16.72
N MET A 47 -13.18 16.49 16.62
CA MET A 47 -14.20 16.29 15.58
C MET A 47 -13.73 16.67 14.19
N ALA A 48 -12.93 17.73 14.06
CA ALA A 48 -12.33 18.07 12.77
C ALA A 48 -11.42 16.93 12.27
N ILE A 49 -10.61 16.34 13.15
CA ILE A 49 -9.75 15.20 12.81
C ILE A 49 -10.59 13.98 12.39
N PHE A 50 -11.59 13.62 13.20
CA PHE A 50 -12.44 12.47 12.94
C PHE A 50 -13.21 12.59 11.62
N LEU A 51 -13.88 13.71 11.39
CA LEU A 51 -14.67 13.93 10.17
C LEU A 51 -13.79 13.96 8.93
N THR A 52 -12.58 14.51 9.03
CA THR A 52 -11.63 14.51 7.91
C THR A 52 -11.18 13.09 7.58
N ALA A 53 -10.80 12.30 8.59
CA ALA A 53 -10.40 10.91 8.40
C ALA A 53 -11.55 10.06 7.83
N PHE A 54 -12.75 10.19 8.39
CA PHE A 54 -13.93 9.48 7.94
C PHE A 54 -14.34 9.87 6.51
N GLY A 55 -14.30 11.17 6.20
CA GLY A 55 -14.60 11.68 4.86
C GLY A 55 -13.60 11.20 3.82
N ALA A 56 -12.30 11.26 4.14
CA ALA A 56 -11.24 10.75 3.28
C ALA A 56 -11.38 9.24 3.04
N PHE A 57 -11.69 8.46 4.09
CA PHE A 57 -11.90 7.03 3.96
C PHE A 57 -13.13 6.70 3.10
N SER A 58 -14.27 7.31 3.39
CA SER A 58 -15.52 7.06 2.67
C SER A 58 -15.40 7.40 1.18
N TRP A 59 -14.78 8.54 0.87
CA TRP A 59 -14.50 8.94 -0.51
C TRP A 59 -13.47 8.04 -1.19
N GLY A 60 -12.39 7.67 -0.47
CA GLY A 60 -11.38 6.75 -0.96
C GLY A 60 -11.98 5.40 -1.35
N MET A 61 -12.84 4.83 -0.50
CA MET A 61 -13.52 3.56 -0.78
C MET A 61 -14.46 3.66 -1.98
N TYR A 62 -15.17 4.78 -2.15
CA TYR A 62 -15.96 5.04 -3.34
C TYR A 62 -15.10 5.03 -4.61
N GLN A 63 -13.96 5.72 -4.60
CA GLN A 63 -13.04 5.76 -5.74
C GLN A 63 -12.43 4.39 -6.06
N VAL A 64 -12.08 3.60 -5.04
CA VAL A 64 -11.64 2.20 -5.20
C VAL A 64 -12.73 1.37 -5.88
N GLY A 65 -14.00 1.54 -5.48
CA GLY A 65 -15.14 0.88 -6.12
C GLY A 65 -15.25 1.21 -7.62
N GLN A 66 -15.15 2.49 -7.98
CA GLN A 66 -15.15 2.93 -9.37
C GLN A 66 -13.95 2.38 -10.16
N GLY A 67 -12.76 2.39 -9.56
CA GLY A 67 -11.55 1.81 -10.14
C GLY A 67 -11.69 0.31 -10.40
N ASN A 68 -12.23 -0.45 -9.44
CA ASN A 68 -12.48 -1.89 -9.58
C ASN A 68 -13.50 -2.19 -10.66
N LYS A 69 -14.54 -1.37 -10.82
CA LYS A 69 -15.50 -1.49 -11.92
C LYS A 69 -14.82 -1.34 -13.28
N LYS A 70 -13.98 -0.31 -13.45
CA LYS A 70 -13.20 -0.10 -14.69
C LYS A 70 -12.22 -1.26 -14.95
N ARG A 71 -11.50 -1.73 -13.93
CA ARG A 71 -10.59 -2.89 -14.04
C ARG A 71 -11.32 -4.16 -14.46
N ARG A 72 -12.54 -4.37 -13.98
CA ARG A 72 -13.37 -5.52 -14.39
C ARG A 72 -13.73 -5.45 -15.87
N VAL A 73 -14.12 -4.27 -16.37
CA VAL A 73 -14.41 -4.07 -17.80
C VAL A 73 -13.20 -4.39 -18.66
N ILE A 74 -12.01 -3.89 -18.31
CA ILE A 74 -10.77 -4.18 -19.05
C ILE A 74 -10.43 -5.67 -19.03
N LYS A 75 -10.61 -6.34 -17.89
CA LYS A 75 -10.42 -7.80 -17.80
C LYS A 75 -11.41 -8.55 -18.68
N GLU A 76 -12.67 -8.12 -18.69
CA GLU A 76 -13.71 -8.75 -19.50
C GLU A 76 -13.43 -8.58 -21.00
N GLU A 77 -12.98 -7.39 -21.41
CA GLU A 77 -12.51 -7.14 -22.79
C GLU A 77 -11.38 -8.09 -23.17
N LYS A 78 -10.37 -8.25 -22.30
CA LYS A 78 -9.28 -9.20 -22.52
C LYS A 78 -9.79 -10.65 -22.62
N TYR A 79 -10.74 -11.06 -21.79
CA TYR A 79 -11.33 -12.39 -21.85
C TYR A 79 -12.21 -12.58 -23.08
N ALA A 80 -12.92 -11.56 -23.53
CA ALA A 80 -13.69 -11.59 -24.77
C ALA A 80 -12.78 -11.73 -25.99
N ALA A 81 -11.70 -10.96 -26.06
CA ALA A 81 -10.70 -11.07 -27.12
C ALA A 81 -10.06 -12.46 -27.17
N ARG A 82 -9.70 -13.02 -26.00
CA ARG A 82 -9.17 -14.39 -25.91
C ARG A 82 -10.19 -15.44 -26.38
N ARG A 83 -11.46 -15.33 -25.95
CA ARG A 83 -12.52 -16.23 -26.39
C ARG A 83 -12.76 -16.16 -27.90
N ALA A 84 -12.63 -14.98 -28.50
CA ALA A 84 -12.81 -14.80 -29.94
C ALA A 84 -11.75 -15.54 -30.75
N ILE A 85 -10.48 -15.53 -30.31
CA ILE A 85 -9.38 -16.21 -31.02
C ILE A 85 -9.20 -17.68 -30.63
N LEU A 86 -9.78 -18.13 -29.51
CA LEU A 86 -9.59 -19.47 -28.97
C LEU A 86 -9.96 -20.60 -29.96
N PRO A 87 -11.06 -20.55 -30.73
CA PRO A 87 -11.38 -21.61 -31.67
C PRO A 87 -10.32 -21.81 -32.76
N MET A 88 -9.68 -20.73 -33.22
CA MET A 88 -8.59 -20.79 -34.19
C MET A 88 -7.37 -21.49 -33.60
N LEU A 89 -6.93 -21.05 -32.42
CA LEU A 89 -5.78 -21.66 -31.73
C LEU A 89 -6.03 -23.12 -31.37
N GLN A 90 -7.26 -23.46 -30.97
CA GLN A 90 -7.65 -24.84 -30.70
C GLN A 90 -7.57 -25.69 -31.96
N ALA A 91 -8.06 -25.20 -33.09
CA ALA A 91 -8.00 -25.93 -34.35
C ALA A 91 -6.55 -26.18 -34.83
N GLU A 92 -5.67 -25.19 -34.67
CA GLU A 92 -4.23 -25.34 -34.98
C GLU A 92 -3.57 -26.39 -34.08
N GLU A 93 -3.88 -26.38 -32.79
CA GLU A 93 -3.38 -27.36 -31.83
C GLU A 93 -3.93 -28.76 -32.10
N ASP A 94 -5.22 -28.89 -32.44
CA ASP A 94 -5.85 -30.15 -32.80
C ASP A 94 -5.20 -30.74 -34.07
N GLN A 95 -4.90 -29.91 -35.08
CA GLN A 95 -4.15 -30.32 -36.27
C GLN A 95 -2.74 -30.82 -35.92
N ARG A 96 -2.02 -30.08 -35.06
CA ARG A 96 -0.70 -30.48 -34.57
C ARG A 96 -0.77 -31.83 -33.84
N PHE A 97 -1.73 -31.98 -32.93
CA PHE A 97 -1.93 -33.19 -32.14
C PHE A 97 -2.25 -34.39 -33.03
N VAL A 98 -3.20 -34.27 -33.96
CA VAL A 98 -3.56 -35.38 -34.87
C VAL A 98 -2.36 -35.79 -35.72
N LYS A 99 -1.54 -34.84 -36.19
CA LYS A 99 -0.33 -35.15 -36.94
C LYS A 99 0.68 -35.94 -36.10
N GLU A 100 0.90 -35.53 -34.85
CA GLU A 100 1.82 -36.23 -33.96
C GLU A 100 1.30 -37.59 -33.51
N TRP A 101 -0.01 -37.68 -33.25
CA TRP A 101 -0.68 -38.93 -32.92
C TRP A 101 -0.60 -39.95 -34.05
N ARG A 102 -0.74 -39.52 -35.31
CA ARG A 102 -0.54 -40.41 -36.48
C ARG A 102 0.86 -40.99 -36.51
N LYS A 103 1.90 -40.18 -36.32
CA LYS A 103 3.29 -40.68 -36.24
C LYS A 103 3.46 -41.67 -35.10
N TYR A 104 2.91 -41.35 -33.92
CA TYR A 104 2.99 -42.23 -32.76
C TYR A 104 2.37 -43.61 -33.05
N VAL A 105 1.19 -43.65 -33.69
CA VAL A 105 0.50 -44.88 -34.06
C VAL A 105 1.23 -45.64 -35.19
N GLU A 106 1.81 -44.93 -36.17
CA GLU A 106 2.64 -45.56 -37.22
C GLU A 106 3.89 -46.22 -36.64
N GLU A 107 4.55 -45.55 -35.69
CA GLU A 107 5.69 -46.09 -34.96
C GLU A 107 5.30 -47.27 -34.07
N GLU A 108 4.16 -47.19 -33.38
CA GLU A 108 3.59 -48.31 -32.62
C GLU A 108 3.38 -49.54 -33.52
N ALA A 109 2.77 -49.36 -34.70
CA ALA A 109 2.54 -50.43 -35.67
C ALA A 109 3.85 -51.08 -36.15
N ARG A 110 4.88 -50.24 -36.40
CA ARG A 110 6.20 -50.69 -36.85
C ARG A 110 6.91 -51.52 -35.78
N ILE A 111 6.84 -51.08 -34.53
CA ILE A 111 7.53 -51.72 -33.39
C ILE A 111 6.81 -53.00 -32.96
N MET A 112 5.47 -53.00 -32.95
CA MET A 112 4.65 -54.08 -32.37
C MET A 112 4.23 -55.16 -33.39
N LYS A 113 4.70 -55.09 -34.64
CA LYS A 113 4.31 -56.02 -35.73
C LYS A 113 4.47 -57.51 -35.40
N ASP A 114 5.45 -57.87 -34.58
CA ASP A 114 5.81 -59.26 -34.28
C ASP A 114 5.20 -59.76 -32.95
N VAL A 115 4.41 -58.93 -32.25
CA VAL A 115 3.84 -59.25 -30.94
C VAL A 115 2.42 -59.83 -31.10
N PRO A 116 2.17 -61.09 -30.71
CA PRO A 116 0.87 -61.72 -30.89
C PRO A 116 -0.19 -61.09 -29.97
N GLY A 117 -1.36 -60.79 -30.53
CA GLY A 117 -2.51 -60.24 -29.80
C GLY A 117 -2.49 -58.72 -29.59
N TRP A 118 -1.46 -58.02 -30.07
CA TRP A 118 -1.40 -56.55 -30.01
C TRP A 118 -2.32 -55.93 -31.06
N LYS A 119 -3.19 -54.99 -30.64
CA LYS A 119 -4.01 -54.19 -31.56
C LYS A 119 -3.50 -52.76 -31.55
N VAL A 120 -2.96 -52.33 -32.68
CA VAL A 120 -2.42 -50.99 -32.88
C VAL A 120 -3.51 -49.94 -32.68
N GLY A 121 -3.22 -48.90 -31.88
CA GLY A 121 -4.15 -47.80 -31.63
C GLY A 121 -5.41 -48.18 -30.83
N GLU A 122 -5.40 -49.32 -30.13
CA GLU A 122 -6.50 -49.72 -29.25
C GLU A 122 -6.63 -48.75 -28.07
N SER A 123 -7.86 -48.30 -27.79
CA SER A 123 -8.10 -47.42 -26.65
C SER A 123 -7.93 -48.18 -25.34
N VAL A 124 -7.13 -47.63 -24.43
CA VAL A 124 -7.00 -48.13 -23.06
C VAL A 124 -8.26 -47.86 -22.23
N TYR A 125 -9.14 -46.97 -22.70
CA TYR A 125 -10.37 -46.59 -22.01
C TYR A 125 -11.57 -47.37 -22.54
N ASN A 126 -12.32 -48.01 -21.64
CA ASN A 126 -13.47 -48.85 -22.00
C ASN A 126 -14.77 -48.07 -22.30
N SER A 127 -14.78 -46.74 -22.08
CA SER A 127 -16.01 -45.92 -22.15
C SER A 127 -16.39 -45.47 -23.56
N GLY A 128 -15.55 -45.75 -24.57
CA GLY A 128 -15.74 -45.26 -25.95
C GLY A 128 -15.59 -43.74 -26.10
N ARG A 129 -15.30 -43.01 -25.02
CA ARG A 129 -15.01 -41.57 -25.05
C ARG A 129 -13.51 -41.37 -25.27
N TRP A 130 -13.17 -40.47 -26.19
CA TRP A 130 -11.78 -40.03 -26.36
C TRP A 130 -11.30 -39.25 -25.13
N MET A 131 -10.08 -39.55 -24.70
CA MET A 131 -9.38 -38.87 -23.62
C MET A 131 -7.98 -38.48 -24.11
N PRO A 132 -7.46 -37.29 -23.74
CA PRO A 132 -6.10 -36.92 -24.09
C PRO A 132 -5.09 -37.88 -23.42
N PRO A 133 -3.96 -38.17 -24.06
CA PRO A 133 -2.92 -39.01 -23.47
C PRO A 133 -2.33 -38.33 -22.23
N SER A 134 -1.99 -39.13 -21.21
CA SER A 134 -1.38 -38.65 -19.97
C SER A 134 0.14 -38.79 -20.05
N THR A 135 0.87 -37.81 -19.51
CA THR A 135 2.34 -37.87 -19.35
C THR A 135 2.76 -38.62 -18.09
N GLY A 136 1.83 -38.93 -17.18
CA GLY A 136 2.12 -39.60 -15.89
C GLY A 136 2.62 -38.66 -14.79
N GLU A 137 2.93 -37.41 -15.11
CA GLU A 137 3.35 -36.38 -14.15
C GLU A 137 2.19 -35.46 -13.76
N LEU A 138 2.23 -34.94 -12.54
CA LEU A 138 1.19 -34.05 -12.00
C LEU A 138 1.59 -32.59 -12.26
N ARG A 139 0.83 -31.89 -13.12
CA ARG A 139 1.11 -30.52 -13.64
C ARG A 139 2.41 -30.36 -14.45
N PRO A 140 2.57 -31.11 -15.56
CA PRO A 140 3.72 -30.98 -16.46
C PRO A 140 3.75 -29.63 -17.21
N ASP A 141 2.70 -28.81 -17.11
CA ASP A 141 2.58 -27.48 -17.69
C ASP A 141 3.19 -26.37 -16.81
N VAL A 142 3.51 -26.67 -15.56
CA VAL A 142 4.05 -25.72 -14.57
C VAL A 142 5.42 -26.22 -14.11
N TRP A 143 6.48 -25.67 -14.68
CA TRP A 143 7.87 -25.92 -14.28
C TRP A 143 8.39 -24.83 -13.34
#